data_AF-A0A7Y1ZZV6-F1
#
_entry.id   AF-A0A7Y1ZZV6-F1
#
_cell.length_a   1.000
_cell.length_b   1.000
_cell.length_c   1.000
_cell.angle_alpha   90.00
_cell.angle_beta   90.00
_cell.angle_gamma   90.00
#
_symmetry.space_group_name_H-M   'P 1'
#
loop_
_entity.id
_entity.type
_entity.pdbx_description
1 polymer ?
#
loop_
_entity_poly.entity_id
_entity_poly.type
_entity_poly.pdbx_seq_one_letter_code
_entity_poly.pdbx_strand_id
1 'polypeptide(L)'
;VDDWVYSPGLPANLVEIESDLFAKVDELREAWMNGGDVSTIPFNDYSTHEKLHLIRGLEGIDTDQMAELDKAFGLTNSTNAEVQCVWYEKAIGSGYSDAYDATGDFLVNVGRRKFLTPLYKAMKENGKLEMAKDIYSKARPNYHAVSKNTMDDLLGWSQ
;
A
#
# COMPACT_ATOMS: atom_id res chain seq x y z
N VAL A 1 -30.66 13.93 5.48
CA VAL A 1 -30.34 13.79 4.04
C VAL A 1 -29.38 14.89 3.63
N ASP A 2 -29.66 16.14 3.98
CA ASP A 2 -28.81 17.28 3.59
C ASP A 2 -27.35 17.13 4.03
N ASP A 3 -27.10 16.76 5.29
CA ASP A 3 -25.73 16.54 5.77
C ASP A 3 -25.01 15.36 5.10
N TRP A 4 -25.76 14.38 4.57
CA TRP A 4 -25.18 13.23 3.87
C TRP A 4 -24.81 13.54 2.42
N VAL A 5 -25.44 14.56 1.81
CA VAL A 5 -25.34 14.81 0.37
C VAL A 5 -24.64 16.14 0.07
N TYR A 6 -24.86 17.17 0.89
CA TYR A 6 -24.47 18.55 0.58
C TYR A 6 -23.42 19.13 1.54
N SER A 7 -23.26 18.56 2.74
CA SER A 7 -22.27 19.01 3.71
C SER A 7 -20.91 18.30 3.48
N PRO A 8 -19.77 18.98 3.65
CA PRO A 8 -18.46 18.34 3.56
C PRO A 8 -18.18 17.46 4.79
N GLY A 9 -17.39 16.41 4.60
CA GLY A 9 -16.97 15.49 5.68
C GLY A 9 -17.96 14.36 5.95
N LEU A 10 -17.76 13.67 7.08
CA LEU A 10 -18.68 12.63 7.55
C LEU A 10 -19.71 13.24 8.50
N PRO A 11 -21.00 12.89 8.37
CA PRO A 11 -22.06 13.45 9.21
C PRO A 11 -21.99 12.88 10.63
N ALA A 12 -22.48 13.64 11.60
CA ALA A 12 -22.43 13.26 13.02
C ALA A 12 -23.26 12.01 13.38
N ASN A 13 -24.17 11.59 12.50
CA ASN A 13 -25.00 10.39 12.68
C ASN A 13 -24.44 9.16 11.95
N LEU A 14 -23.14 9.16 11.64
CA LEU A 14 -22.44 8.00 11.09
C LEU A 14 -22.53 6.82 12.08
N VAL A 15 -22.87 5.64 11.56
CA VAL A 15 -22.79 4.40 12.32
C VAL A 15 -21.36 3.87 12.21
N GLU A 16 -20.70 3.70 13.34
CA GLU A 16 -19.42 3.01 13.40
C GLU A 16 -19.66 1.50 13.33
N ILE A 17 -19.04 0.85 12.35
CA ILE A 17 -19.13 -0.59 12.15
C ILE A 17 -17.88 -1.23 12.73
N GLU A 18 -18.07 -2.11 13.70
CA GLU A 18 -17.00 -2.87 14.32
C GLU A 18 -16.87 -4.27 13.72
N SER A 19 -15.65 -4.82 13.76
CA SER A 19 -15.34 -6.16 13.28
C SER A 19 -14.44 -6.86 14.28
N ASP A 20 -14.96 -7.91 14.91
CA ASP A 20 -14.19 -8.74 15.85
C ASP A 20 -12.93 -9.33 15.22
N LEU A 21 -12.95 -9.59 13.91
CA LEU A 21 -11.78 -10.08 13.18
C LEU A 21 -10.70 -9.00 13.08
N PHE A 22 -11.10 -7.76 12.77
CA PHE A 22 -10.15 -6.64 12.68
C PHE A 22 -9.60 -6.26 14.05
N ALA A 23 -10.42 -6.29 15.10
CA ALA A 23 -9.96 -6.07 16.47
C ALA A 23 -8.85 -7.06 16.88
N LYS A 24 -8.99 -8.35 16.51
CA LYS A 24 -7.93 -9.35 16.74
C LYS A 24 -6.67 -9.09 15.93
N VAL A 25 -6.82 -8.67 14.67
CA VAL A 25 -5.66 -8.28 13.84
C VAL A 25 -4.95 -7.07 14.46
N ASP A 26 -5.70 -6.10 14.97
CA ASP A 26 -5.15 -4.90 15.60
C ASP A 26 -4.39 -5.26 16.89
N GLU A 27 -4.95 -6.11 17.75
CA GLU A 27 -4.28 -6.61 18.96
C GLU A 27 -2.94 -7.29 18.65
N LEU A 28 -2.92 -8.20 17.67
CA LEU A 28 -1.70 -8.90 17.27
C LEU A 28 -0.68 -7.97 16.60
N ARG A 29 -1.15 -7.00 15.79
CA ARG A 29 -0.29 -5.99 15.18
C ARG A 29 0.39 -5.14 16.25
N GLU A 30 -0.36 -4.65 17.23
CA GLU A 30 0.17 -3.84 18.33
C GLU A 30 1.13 -4.64 19.20
N ALA A 31 0.81 -5.90 19.51
CA ALA A 31 1.71 -6.77 20.27
C ALA A 31 3.06 -6.95 19.55
N TRP A 32 3.05 -7.19 18.25
CA TRP A 32 4.28 -7.29 17.44
C TRP A 32 5.02 -5.95 17.36
N MET A 33 4.34 -4.83 17.11
CA MET A 33 4.94 -3.49 17.08
C MET A 33 5.64 -3.11 18.39
N ASN A 34 5.22 -3.68 19.51
CA ASN A 34 5.82 -3.50 20.83
C ASN A 34 6.93 -4.51 21.17
N GLY A 35 7.47 -5.22 20.17
CA GLY A 35 8.58 -6.18 20.33
C GLY A 35 8.15 -7.63 20.52
N GLY A 36 6.88 -7.95 20.23
CA GLY A 36 6.39 -9.31 20.14
C GLY A 36 6.95 -10.07 18.94
N ASP A 37 6.79 -11.40 18.93
CA ASP A 37 7.25 -12.26 17.85
C ASP A 37 6.26 -12.26 16.67
N VAL A 38 6.75 -11.98 15.45
CA VAL A 38 5.97 -12.01 14.20
C VAL A 38 5.28 -13.35 13.96
N SER A 39 5.83 -14.45 14.47
CA SER A 39 5.29 -15.80 14.33
C SER A 39 3.93 -15.99 14.99
N THR A 40 3.55 -15.09 15.91
CA THR A 40 2.25 -15.09 16.58
C THR A 40 1.11 -14.63 15.67
N ILE A 41 1.41 -13.96 14.56
CA ILE A 41 0.41 -13.48 13.61
C ILE A 41 0.06 -14.64 12.64
N PRO A 42 -1.19 -15.16 12.65
CA PRO A 42 -1.60 -16.26 11.77
C PRO A 42 -1.93 -15.75 10.35
N PHE A 43 -0.98 -15.06 9.72
CA PHE A 43 -1.17 -14.35 8.45
C PHE A 43 -1.67 -15.26 7.32
N ASN A 44 -1.26 -16.54 7.30
CA ASN A 44 -1.69 -17.48 6.27
C ASN A 44 -3.18 -17.83 6.36
N ASP A 45 -3.75 -17.80 7.57
CA ASP A 45 -5.15 -18.12 7.82
C ASP A 45 -6.08 -16.91 7.60
N TYR A 46 -5.50 -15.70 7.50
CA TYR A 46 -6.25 -14.48 7.25
C TYR A 46 -6.86 -14.44 5.85
N SER A 47 -8.11 -13.95 5.81
CA SER A 47 -8.74 -13.50 4.58
C SER A 47 -7.94 -12.33 3.96
N THR A 48 -8.20 -12.03 2.69
CA THR A 48 -7.59 -10.87 2.04
C THR A 48 -7.88 -9.57 2.79
N HIS A 49 -9.08 -9.42 3.37
CA HIS A 49 -9.44 -8.21 4.12
C HIS A 49 -8.62 -8.06 5.40
N GLU A 50 -8.43 -9.14 6.16
CA GLU A 50 -7.58 -9.15 7.36
C GLU A 50 -6.11 -8.88 7.02
N LYS A 51 -5.59 -9.45 5.92
CA LYS A 51 -4.23 -9.15 5.42
C LYS A 51 -4.06 -7.67 5.08
N LEU A 52 -5.03 -7.10 4.38
CA LEU A 52 -5.01 -5.67 4.03
C LEU A 52 -5.13 -4.79 5.28
N HIS A 53 -5.96 -5.18 6.25
CA HIS A 53 -6.14 -4.47 7.51
C HIS A 53 -4.84 -4.46 8.32
N LEU A 54 -4.17 -5.61 8.44
CA LEU A 54 -2.87 -5.74 9.07
C LEU A 54 -1.86 -4.77 8.43
N ILE A 55 -1.64 -4.88 7.11
CA ILE A 55 -0.59 -4.13 6.42
C ILE A 55 -0.89 -2.63 6.42
N ARG A 56 -2.14 -2.21 6.19
CA ARG A 56 -2.51 -0.79 6.15
C ARG A 56 -2.29 -0.10 7.49
N GLY A 57 -2.60 -0.78 8.58
CA GLY A 57 -2.43 -0.26 9.94
C GLY A 57 -0.98 -0.22 10.45
N LEU A 58 0.01 -0.65 9.65
CA LEU A 58 1.42 -0.50 9.98
C LEU A 58 1.85 0.98 9.86
N GLU A 59 2.19 1.62 10.97
CA GLU A 59 2.66 3.00 10.99
C GLU A 59 4.04 3.09 11.64
N GLY A 60 4.94 3.90 11.07
CA GLY A 60 6.26 4.14 11.63
C GLY A 60 7.21 2.94 11.63
N ILE A 61 6.97 1.92 10.80
CA ILE A 61 7.84 0.74 10.72
C ILE A 61 9.16 1.05 10.02
N ASP A 62 10.24 0.46 10.52
CA ASP A 62 11.57 0.56 9.91
C ASP A 62 11.86 -0.59 8.92
N THR A 63 13.06 -0.58 8.33
CA THR A 63 13.47 -1.59 7.35
C THR A 63 13.66 -2.98 7.94
N ASP A 64 14.00 -3.10 9.23
CA ASP A 64 14.22 -4.39 9.88
C ASP A 64 12.88 -5.07 10.15
N GLN A 65 11.88 -4.31 10.62
CA GLN A 65 10.51 -4.76 10.78
C GLN A 65 9.87 -5.17 9.45
N MET A 66 10.15 -4.41 8.38
CA MET A 66 9.74 -4.79 7.02
C MET A 66 10.36 -6.13 6.59
N ALA A 67 11.66 -6.30 6.80
CA ALA A 67 12.37 -7.52 6.45
C ALA A 67 11.85 -8.74 7.23
N GLU A 68 11.52 -8.55 8.52
CA GLU A 68 10.91 -9.57 9.36
C GLU A 68 9.56 -10.04 8.80
N LEU A 69 8.65 -9.09 8.49
CA LEU A 69 7.34 -9.40 7.90
C LEU A 69 7.48 -10.07 6.53
N ASP A 70 8.39 -9.59 5.69
CA ASP A 70 8.60 -10.14 4.35
C ASP A 70 9.12 -11.58 4.42
N LYS A 71 10.07 -11.83 5.33
CA LYS A 71 10.60 -13.17 5.58
C LYS A 71 9.54 -14.12 6.12
N ALA A 72 8.67 -13.64 7.02
CA ALA A 72 7.62 -14.45 7.62
C ALA A 72 6.49 -14.77 6.63
N PHE A 73 6.09 -13.81 5.80
CA PHE A 73 4.84 -13.87 5.04
C PHE A 73 5.01 -13.80 3.52
N GLY A 74 6.22 -13.57 3.00
CA GLY A 74 6.51 -13.52 1.56
C GLY A 74 5.79 -12.40 0.83
N LEU A 75 5.66 -11.23 1.44
CA LEU A 75 4.80 -10.13 0.98
C LEU A 75 5.29 -9.51 -0.34
N THR A 76 6.61 -9.39 -0.51
CA THR A 76 7.22 -8.85 -1.74
C THR A 76 6.89 -9.70 -2.96
N ASN A 77 6.78 -11.02 -2.76
CA ASN A 77 6.47 -12.01 -3.80
C ASN A 77 4.99 -12.42 -3.83
N SER A 78 4.11 -11.67 -3.18
CA SER A 78 2.67 -11.96 -3.16
C SER A 78 2.09 -11.94 -4.58
N THR A 79 1.13 -12.82 -4.85
CA THR A 79 0.40 -12.86 -6.14
C THR A 79 -0.90 -12.05 -6.11
N ASN A 80 -1.27 -11.50 -4.95
CA ASN A 80 -2.49 -10.71 -4.79
C ASN A 80 -2.17 -9.21 -4.97
N ALA A 81 -2.66 -8.62 -6.06
CA ALA A 81 -2.40 -7.22 -6.40
C ALA A 81 -2.83 -6.21 -5.32
N GLU A 82 -3.86 -6.52 -4.52
CA GLU A 82 -4.26 -5.66 -3.40
C GLU A 82 -3.21 -5.68 -2.28
N VAL A 83 -2.68 -6.87 -1.96
CA VAL A 83 -1.61 -7.05 -0.96
C VAL A 83 -0.31 -6.42 -1.45
N GLN A 84 0.07 -6.69 -2.70
CA GLN A 84 1.25 -6.09 -3.33
C GLN A 84 1.19 -4.56 -3.25
N CYS A 85 0.05 -3.95 -3.62
CA CYS A 85 -0.08 -2.49 -3.62
C CYS A 85 0.13 -1.89 -2.22
N VAL A 86 -0.52 -2.43 -1.18
CA VAL A 86 -0.36 -1.88 0.17
C VAL A 86 1.02 -2.17 0.75
N TRP A 87 1.63 -3.31 0.41
CA TRP A 87 2.97 -3.66 0.84
C TRP A 87 4.04 -2.76 0.23
N TYR A 88 4.00 -2.57 -1.09
CA TYR A 88 4.96 -1.72 -1.79
C TYR A 88 4.84 -0.26 -1.35
N GLU A 89 3.63 0.22 -1.03
CA GLU A 89 3.44 1.54 -0.43
C GLU A 89 4.18 1.67 0.91
N LYS A 90 4.07 0.66 1.79
CA LYS A 90 4.84 0.63 3.05
C LYS A 90 6.34 0.56 2.80
N ALA A 91 6.81 -0.26 1.85
CA ALA A 91 8.23 -0.39 1.51
C ALA A 91 8.84 0.91 0.99
N ILE A 92 8.11 1.66 0.17
CA ILE A 92 8.55 2.98 -0.31
C ILE A 92 8.66 3.96 0.85
N GLY A 93 7.69 3.95 1.77
CA GLY A 93 7.63 4.82 2.94
C GLY A 93 8.72 4.55 3.98
N SER A 94 9.01 3.27 4.26
CA SER A 94 10.03 2.85 5.23
C SER A 94 11.45 2.85 4.66
N GLY A 95 11.61 2.93 3.34
CA GLY A 95 12.92 2.82 2.70
C GLY A 95 13.39 1.38 2.46
N TYR A 96 12.51 0.38 2.59
CA TYR A 96 12.81 -1.03 2.37
C TYR A 96 13.04 -1.32 0.87
N SER A 97 14.31 -1.28 0.45
CA SER A 97 14.71 -1.39 -0.96
C SER A 97 14.52 -2.77 -1.58
N ASP A 98 14.45 -3.83 -0.77
CA ASP A 98 14.35 -5.20 -1.26
C ASP A 98 13.04 -5.45 -2.04
N ALA A 99 12.02 -4.61 -1.83
CA ALA A 99 10.77 -4.65 -2.57
C ALA A 99 10.74 -3.75 -3.84
N TYR A 100 11.79 -2.99 -4.14
CA TYR A 100 11.76 -1.97 -5.20
C TYR A 100 11.71 -2.56 -6.60
N ASP A 101 12.46 -3.63 -6.87
CA ASP A 101 12.42 -4.31 -8.16
C ASP A 101 11.02 -4.90 -8.41
N ALA A 102 10.46 -5.58 -7.42
CA ALA A 102 9.10 -6.12 -7.47
C ALA A 102 8.04 -5.01 -7.65
N THR A 103 8.24 -3.85 -7.03
CA THR A 103 7.38 -2.67 -7.22
C THR A 103 7.43 -2.16 -8.67
N GLY A 104 8.63 -2.09 -9.25
CA GLY A 104 8.84 -1.69 -10.64
C GLY A 104 8.15 -2.65 -11.62
N ASP A 105 8.37 -3.95 -11.44
CA ASP A 105 7.75 -5.00 -12.26
C ASP A 105 6.23 -4.98 -12.14
N PHE A 106 5.71 -4.81 -10.93
CA PHE A 106 4.27 -4.66 -10.70
C PHE A 106 3.69 -3.48 -11.48
N LEU A 107 4.30 -2.30 -11.38
CA LEU A 107 3.83 -1.09 -12.08
C LEU A 107 3.90 -1.23 -13.61
N VAL A 108 4.89 -1.93 -14.15
CA VAL A 108 4.96 -2.18 -15.60
C VAL A 108 3.83 -3.10 -16.09
N ASN A 109 3.36 -4.02 -15.24
CA ASN A 109 2.38 -5.04 -15.59
C ASN A 109 0.93 -4.67 -15.23
N VAL A 110 0.69 -3.66 -14.40
CA VAL A 110 -0.68 -3.22 -14.03
C VAL A 110 -1.01 -1.83 -14.59
N GLY A 111 -2.29 -1.59 -14.91
CA GLY A 111 -2.74 -0.29 -15.46
C GLY A 111 -3.81 0.45 -14.65
N ARG A 112 -4.30 -0.15 -13.56
CA ARG A 112 -5.41 0.41 -12.76
C ARG A 112 -4.90 1.55 -11.89
N ARG A 113 -5.44 2.77 -12.08
CA ARG A 113 -5.10 3.96 -11.26
C ARG A 113 -5.16 3.73 -9.75
N LYS A 114 -6.04 2.83 -9.30
CA LYS A 114 -6.15 2.40 -7.89
C LYS A 114 -4.80 1.92 -7.32
N PHE A 115 -3.98 1.27 -8.13
CA PHE A 115 -2.65 0.77 -7.74
C PHE A 115 -1.53 1.74 -8.10
N LEU A 116 -1.63 2.38 -9.27
CA LEU A 116 -0.58 3.29 -9.76
C LEU A 116 -0.43 4.53 -8.87
N THR A 117 -1.55 5.20 -8.60
CA THR A 117 -1.56 6.50 -7.91
C THR A 117 -0.91 6.44 -6.53
N PRO A 118 -1.27 5.52 -5.62
CA PRO A 118 -0.64 5.47 -4.30
C PRO A 118 0.87 5.19 -4.39
N LEU A 119 1.32 4.29 -5.26
CA LEU A 119 2.74 3.95 -5.36
C LEU A 119 3.59 5.09 -5.94
N TYR A 120 3.16 5.72 -7.04
CA TYR A 120 3.87 6.88 -7.59
C TYR A 120 3.84 8.08 -6.65
N LYS A 121 2.73 8.29 -5.95
CA LYS A 121 2.61 9.34 -4.94
C LYS A 121 3.56 9.08 -3.76
N ALA A 122 3.59 7.86 -3.24
CA ALA A 122 4.49 7.46 -2.16
C ALA A 122 5.96 7.66 -2.57
N MET A 123 6.35 7.31 -3.80
CA MET A 123 7.71 7.55 -4.28
C MET A 123 8.04 9.04 -4.32
N LYS A 124 7.13 9.87 -4.84
CA LYS A 124 7.29 11.33 -4.88
C LYS A 124 7.45 11.93 -3.48
N GLU A 125 6.61 11.53 -2.53
CA GLU A 125 6.61 12.04 -1.15
C GLU A 125 7.83 11.59 -0.35
N ASN A 126 8.41 10.42 -0.68
CA ASN A 126 9.58 9.86 0.00
C ASN A 126 10.89 10.10 -0.76
N GLY A 127 10.97 11.17 -1.57
CA GLY A 127 12.21 11.61 -2.25
C GLY A 127 12.71 10.69 -3.37
N LYS A 128 11.87 9.78 -3.89
CA LYS A 128 12.21 8.78 -4.91
C LYS A 128 11.63 9.12 -6.28
N LEU A 129 11.57 10.41 -6.60
CA LEU A 129 10.98 10.89 -7.87
C LEU A 129 11.70 10.33 -9.11
N GLU A 130 13.02 10.18 -9.05
CA GLU A 130 13.78 9.63 -10.18
C GLU A 130 13.45 8.15 -10.41
N MET A 131 13.38 7.34 -9.36
CA MET A 131 12.89 5.95 -9.44
C MET A 131 11.48 5.87 -10.03
N ALA A 132 10.57 6.75 -9.59
CA ALA A 132 9.22 6.84 -10.13
C ALA A 132 9.22 7.14 -11.64
N LYS A 133 10.02 8.11 -12.09
CA LYS A 133 10.14 8.47 -13.51
C LYS A 133 10.74 7.34 -14.35
N ASP A 134 11.75 6.66 -13.84
CA ASP A 134 12.39 5.53 -14.52
C ASP A 134 11.40 4.39 -14.75
N ILE A 135 10.66 3.99 -13.71
CA ILE A 135 9.60 2.98 -13.82
C ILE A 135 8.51 3.46 -14.77
N TYR A 136 8.06 4.71 -14.62
CA TYR A 136 7.01 5.27 -15.45
C TYR A 136 7.39 5.32 -16.93
N SER A 137 8.64 5.62 -17.28
CA SER A 137 9.10 5.61 -18.67
C SER A 137 8.88 4.26 -19.36
N LYS A 138 9.05 3.16 -18.62
CA LYS A 138 8.87 1.77 -19.09
C LYS A 138 7.39 1.38 -19.12
N ALA A 139 6.62 1.79 -18.12
CA ALA A 139 5.23 1.39 -17.95
C ALA A 139 4.23 2.24 -18.76
N ARG A 140 4.53 3.53 -18.96
CA ARG A 140 3.64 4.52 -19.60
C ARG A 140 3.09 4.08 -20.96
N PRO A 141 3.87 3.48 -21.88
CA PRO A 141 3.33 3.02 -23.17
C PRO A 141 2.16 2.03 -23.03
N ASN A 142 2.14 1.25 -21.95
CA ASN A 142 1.11 0.24 -21.68
C ASN A 142 -0.14 0.81 -20.98
N TYR A 143 -0.05 2.02 -20.44
CA TYR A 143 -1.14 2.62 -19.69
C TYR A 143 -2.25 3.20 -20.58
N HIS A 144 -3.50 2.98 -20.16
CA HIS A 144 -4.66 3.67 -20.72
C HIS A 144 -4.51 5.20 -20.60
N ALA A 145 -5.05 5.96 -21.55
CA ALA A 145 -4.93 7.42 -21.62
C ALA A 145 -5.30 8.12 -20.29
N VAL A 146 -6.36 7.67 -19.62
CA VAL A 146 -6.79 8.21 -18.33
C VAL A 146 -5.74 8.00 -17.23
N SER A 147 -5.08 6.83 -17.19
CA SER A 147 -3.99 6.55 -16.25
C SER A 147 -2.76 7.40 -16.59
N LYS A 148 -2.40 7.51 -17.88
CA LYS A 148 -1.29 8.36 -18.33
C LYS A 148 -1.47 9.81 -17.91
N ASN A 149 -2.61 10.42 -18.20
CA ASN A 149 -2.86 11.82 -17.83
C ASN A 149 -2.71 12.03 -16.31
N THR A 150 -3.26 11.11 -15.51
CA THR A 150 -3.14 11.20 -14.04
C THR A 150 -1.68 11.11 -13.59
N MET A 151 -0.89 10.20 -14.18
CA MET A 151 0.51 10.00 -13.79
C MET A 151 1.43 11.08 -14.38
N ASP A 152 1.13 11.59 -15.57
CA ASP A 152 1.82 12.71 -16.19
C ASP A 152 1.71 13.95 -15.29
N ASP A 153 0.50 14.28 -14.83
CA ASP A 153 0.26 15.38 -13.89
C ASP A 153 0.97 15.15 -12.54
N LEU A 154 0.85 13.94 -11.98
CA LEU A 154 1.44 13.60 -10.68
C LEU A 154 2.97 13.72 -10.70
N LEU A 155 3.62 13.23 -11.77
CA LEU A 155 5.07 13.15 -11.91
C LEU A 155 5.69 14.38 -12.60
N GLY A 156 4.86 15.32 -13.08
CA GLY A 156 5.33 16.47 -13.87
C GLY A 156 5.97 16.04 -15.19
N TRP A 157 5.39 15.03 -15.85
CA TRP A 157 5.91 14.45 -17.07
C TRP A 157 5.55 15.34 -18.27
N SER A 158 6.53 16.11 -18.77
CA SER A 158 6.42 16.85 -20.03
C SER A 158 7.01 16.02 -21.18
N GLN A 159 6.26 15.86 -22.27
CA GLN A 159 6.77 15.27 -23.52
C GLN A 159 7.68 16.23 -24.28
#